data_AF-A0A392T596-F1
#
_entry.id   AF-A0A392T596-F1
#
_cell.length_a   1.000
_cell.length_b   1.000
_cell.length_c   1.000
_cell.angle_alpha   90.00
_cell.angle_beta   90.00
_cell.angle_gamma   90.00
#
_symmetry.space_group_name_H-M   'P 1'
#
loop_
_entity.id
_entity.type
_entity.pdbx_description
1 polymer ?
#
loop_
_entity_poly.entity_id
_entity_poly.type
_entity_poly.pdbx_seq_one_letter_code
_entity_poly.pdbx_strand_id
1 'polypeptide(L)' 'MEGEKDPKSSMIVAGDDQSQKKNPSPYDLNSNDNPGSVIMQVQLRGENYDEWSRAVKTSLRARRKWGFIDGTIKNPEEES' A
#
# COMPACT_ATOMS: atom_id res chain seq x y z
N MET A 1 -59.25 -22.85 18.37
CA MET A 1 -58.74 -22.61 17.02
C MET A 1 -57.62 -21.62 17.19
N GLU A 2 -56.38 -22.11 17.01
CA GLU A 2 -55.15 -21.37 16.68
C GLU A 2 -54.75 -20.24 17.66
N GLY A 3 -53.63 -20.30 18.38
CA GLY A 3 -52.28 -20.61 17.89
C GLY A 3 -51.55 -19.30 17.57
N GLU A 4 -50.25 -19.25 17.89
CA GLU A 4 -49.26 -18.21 17.54
C GLU A 4 -49.07 -17.08 18.60
N LYS A 5 -48.15 -17.15 19.58
CA LYS A 5 -46.67 -17.30 19.61
C LYS A 5 -45.91 -15.96 19.45
N ASP A 6 -45.44 -15.47 20.60
CA ASP A 6 -44.15 -14.81 20.94
C ASP A 6 -43.43 -13.79 20.00
N PRO A 7 -42.65 -12.86 20.59
CA PRO A 7 -42.21 -11.60 19.96
C PRO A 7 -41.02 -11.81 19.01
N LYS A 8 -40.99 -11.06 17.92
CA LYS A 8 -39.84 -10.90 17.01
C LYS A 8 -39.67 -9.42 16.73
N SER A 9 -38.50 -8.81 16.70
CA SER A 9 -37.14 -9.25 16.94
C SER A 9 -36.35 -7.96 17.23
N SER A 10 -35.36 -8.08 18.10
CA SER A 10 -34.27 -7.11 18.23
C SER A 10 -33.74 -6.75 16.84
N MET A 11 -33.86 -5.49 16.43
CA MET A 11 -33.08 -5.00 15.29
C MET A 11 -31.64 -4.97 15.75
N ILE A 12 -30.91 -6.01 15.35
CA ILE A 12 -29.46 -5.98 15.28
C ILE A 12 -29.08 -4.73 14.49
N VAL A 13 -28.42 -3.78 15.15
CA VAL A 13 -27.65 -2.75 14.46
C VAL A 13 -26.56 -3.52 13.73
N ALA A 14 -26.78 -3.80 12.44
CA ALA A 14 -25.72 -4.23 11.56
C ALA A 14 -24.71 -3.10 11.60
N GLY A 15 -23.61 -3.33 12.31
CA GLY A 15 -22.46 -2.44 12.29
C GLY A 15 -22.10 -2.23 10.83
N ASP A 16 -22.23 -0.99 10.40
CA ASP A 16 -21.78 -0.52 9.11
C ASP A 16 -20.24 -0.60 9.15
N ASP A 17 -19.69 -1.81 8.95
CA ASP A 17 -18.28 -1.98 8.58
C ASP A 17 -18.15 -1.55 7.12
N GLN A 18 -18.42 -0.27 6.87
CA GLN A 18 -17.81 0.42 5.76
C GLN A 18 -16.33 0.50 6.11
N SER A 19 -15.61 -0.55 5.74
CA SER A 19 -14.18 -0.53 5.51
C SER A 19 -13.90 0.62 4.53
N GLN A 20 -13.73 1.81 5.12
CA GLN A 20 -13.27 3.01 4.45
C GLN A 20 -12.02 2.59 3.70
N LYS A 21 -12.13 2.46 2.36
CA LYS A 21 -10.99 2.22 1.50
C LYS A 21 -10.11 3.46 1.58
N LYS A 22 -9.28 3.53 2.62
CA LYS A 22 -8.24 4.56 2.76
C LYS A 22 -7.37 4.44 1.51
N ASN A 23 -7.30 5.53 0.76
CA ASN A 23 -6.28 5.63 -0.27
C ASN A 23 -4.93 5.56 0.44
N PRO A 24 -4.06 4.59 0.11
CA PRO A 24 -2.78 4.45 0.77
C PRO A 24 -1.97 5.73 0.54
N SER A 25 -1.52 6.33 1.64
CA SER A 25 -0.59 7.44 1.61
C SER A 25 0.70 6.98 0.94
N PRO A 26 1.41 7.86 0.18
CA PRO A 26 2.74 7.53 -0.34
C PRO A 26 3.75 7.18 0.78
N TYR A 27 3.50 7.60 2.01
CA TYR A 27 4.33 7.32 3.18
C TYR A 27 3.91 6.06 3.95
N ASP A 28 2.82 5.39 3.56
CA ASP A 28 2.40 4.15 4.22
C ASP A 28 3.40 3.02 3.93
N LEU A 29 3.74 2.27 4.97
CA LEU A 29 4.55 1.06 4.86
C LEU A 29 3.64 -0.13 4.56
N ASN A 30 3.94 -0.84 3.47
CA ASN A 30 3.23 -2.09 3.17
C ASN A 30 3.90 -3.26 3.92
N SER A 31 3.17 -4.32 4.26
CA SER A 31 3.78 -5.50 4.91
C SER A 31 4.86 -6.20 4.07
N ASN A 32 4.89 -5.93 2.75
CA ASN A 32 5.93 -6.38 1.82
C ASN A 32 7.13 -5.41 1.69
N ASP A 33 7.11 -4.25 2.36
CA ASP A 33 8.25 -3.32 2.40
C ASP A 33 9.30 -3.85 3.37
N ASN A 34 10.09 -4.81 2.89
CA ASN A 34 11.22 -5.36 3.64
C ASN A 34 12.51 -4.62 3.23
N PRO A 35 13.18 -3.89 4.17
CA PRO A 35 14.42 -3.17 3.90
C PRO A 35 15.60 -4.11 3.54
N GLY A 36 15.54 -5.39 3.93
CA GLY A 36 16.53 -6.41 3.54
C GLY A 36 16.23 -7.10 2.20
N SER A 37 15.12 -6.78 1.54
CA SER A 37 14.73 -7.43 0.29
C SER A 37 15.40 -6.75 -0.91
N VAL A 38 16.09 -7.56 -1.72
CA VAL A 38 16.71 -7.11 -2.97
C VAL A 38 15.60 -6.67 -3.95
N ILE A 39 15.52 -5.35 -4.18
CA ILE A 39 14.50 -4.73 -5.04
C ILE A 39 14.76 -5.01 -6.53
N MET A 40 15.99 -5.34 -6.89
CA MET A 40 16.42 -5.61 -8.27
C MET A 40 17.56 -6.61 -8.33
N GLN A 41 17.47 -7.54 -9.28
CA GLN A 41 18.51 -8.53 -9.55
C GLN A 41 19.63 -7.96 -10.44
N VAL A 42 19.34 -6.91 -11.23
CA VAL A 42 20.32 -6.29 -12.14
C VAL A 42 21.28 -5.42 -11.33
N GLN A 43 22.54 -5.84 -11.27
CA GLN A 43 23.63 -5.10 -10.64
C GLN A 43 24.33 -4.19 -11.66
N LEU A 44 24.75 -2.99 -11.25
CA LEU A 44 25.49 -2.08 -12.12
C LEU A 44 26.92 -2.61 -12.32
N ARG A 45 27.30 -2.82 -13.58
CA ARG A 45 28.60 -3.35 -14.02
C ARG A 45 29.33 -2.38 -14.95
N GLY A 46 28.92 -1.12 -14.97
CA GLY A 46 29.46 -0.07 -15.84
C GLY A 46 28.82 -0.08 -17.23
N GLU A 47 29.01 -1.16 -17.98
CA GLU A 47 28.55 -1.27 -19.38
C GLU A 47 27.03 -1.40 -19.51
N ASN A 48 26.35 -1.88 -18.47
CA ASN A 48 24.91 -2.16 -18.48
C ASN A 48 24.04 -1.01 -17.93
N TYR A 49 24.53 0.23 -17.96
CA TYR A 49 23.80 1.36 -17.36
C TYR A 49 22.36 1.49 -17.87
N ASP A 50 22.13 1.35 -19.17
CA ASP A 50 20.79 1.46 -19.75
C ASP A 50 19.83 0.38 -19.21
N GLU A 51 20.27 -0.87 -19.19
CA GLU A 51 19.51 -1.99 -18.61
C GLU A 51 19.25 -1.79 -17.11
N TRP A 52 20.30 -1.45 -16.36
CA TRP A 52 20.22 -1.17 -14.93
C TRP A 52 19.25 -0.03 -14.64
N SER A 53 19.34 1.09 -15.37
CA SER A 53 18.47 2.26 -15.15
C SER A 53 17.00 1.94 -15.39
N ARG A 54 16.69 1.12 -16.40
CA ARG A 54 15.33 0.65 -16.70
C ARG A 54 14.82 -0.30 -15.61
N ALA A 55 15.67 -1.19 -15.11
CA ALA A 55 15.34 -2.07 -13.99
C ALA A 55 15.04 -1.26 -12.71
N VAL A 56 15.87 -0.27 -12.39
CA VAL A 56 15.67 0.67 -11.26
C VAL A 56 14.35 1.38 -11.35
N LYS A 57 14.09 2.03 -12.49
CA LYS A 57 12.85 2.77 -12.68
C LYS A 57 11.62 1.87 -12.56
N THR A 58 11.68 0.66 -13.12
CA THR A 58 10.55 -0.29 -13.12
C THR A 58 10.28 -0.83 -11.71
N SER A 59 11.30 -1.32 -11.01
CA SER A 59 11.13 -1.89 -9.67
C SER A 59 10.65 -0.86 -8.65
N LEU A 60 11.17 0.36 -8.70
CA LEU A 60 10.73 1.43 -7.80
C LEU A 60 9.32 1.92 -8.11
N ARG A 61 8.91 1.97 -9.39
CA ARG A 61 7.52 2.29 -9.76
C ARG A 61 6.55 1.23 -9.28
N ALA A 62 6.89 -0.06 -9.43
CA ALA A 62 6.07 -1.16 -8.95
C ALA A 62 5.81 -1.08 -7.44
N ARG A 63 6.80 -0.60 -6.67
CA ARG A 63 6.69 -0.37 -5.22
C ARG A 63 6.17 1.01 -4.81
N ARG A 64 5.76 1.85 -5.78
CA ARG A 64 5.36 3.26 -5.55
C ARG A 64 6.43 4.11 -4.83
N LYS A 65 7.71 3.71 -4.91
CA LYS A 65 8.83 4.44 -4.30
C LYS A 65 9.54 5.38 -5.26
N TRP A 66 9.22 5.34 -6.57
CA TRP A 66 9.85 6.22 -7.57
C TRP A 66 9.69 7.71 -7.26
N GLY A 67 8.56 8.11 -6.66
CA GLY A 67 8.30 9.51 -6.37
C GLY A 67 9.25 10.14 -5.35
N PHE A 68 9.86 9.33 -4.48
CA PHE A 68 10.91 9.79 -3.56
C PHE A 68 12.23 10.08 -4.28
N ILE A 69 12.52 9.37 -5.38
CA ILE A 69 13.76 9.56 -6.17
C ILE A 69 13.63 10.75 -7.12
N ASP A 70 12.47 10.87 -7.78
CA ASP A 70 12.20 11.94 -8.74
C ASP A 70 11.75 13.26 -8.07
N GLY A 71 11.55 13.24 -6.75
CA GLY A 71 11.16 14.41 -5.96
C GLY A 71 9.68 14.80 -6.03
N THR A 72 8.84 13.98 -6.68
CA THR A 72 7.38 14.20 -6.71
C THR A 72 6.73 13.94 -5.35
N ILE A 73 7.35 13.10 -4.51
CA ILE A 73 7.00 12.93 -3.09
C ILE A 73 8.09 13.63 -2.28
N LYS A 74 7.71 14.66 -1.52
CA LYS A 74 8.63 15.41 -0.66
C LYS A 74 9.00 14.58 0.57
N ASN A 75 10.09 14.92 1.23
CA ASN A 75 10.35 14.40 2.56
C ASN A 75 9.25 14.92 3.51
N PRO A 76 8.76 14.12 4.47
CA PRO A 76 7.96 14.68 5.55
C PRO A 76 8.76 15.78 6.25
N GLU A 77 8.07 16.82 6.70
CA GLU A 77 8.67 17.80 7.60
C GLU A 77 8.98 17.09 8.92
N GLU A 78 10.16 17.34 9.48
CA GLU A 78 10.52 16.85 10.81
C GLU A 78 9.54 17.52 11.79
N GLU A 79 8.53 16.78 12.26
CA GLU A 79 7.68 17.24 13.35
C GLU A 79 8.56 17.28 14.61
N SER A 80 8.97 18.50 14.99
CA SER A 80 9.83 18.77 16.15
C SER A 80 9.04 18.90 17.45
#